data_AF-A0A8T7IAA1-F1
#
_entry.id   AF-A0A8T7IAA1-F1
#
_cell.length_a   1.000
_cell.length_b   1.000
_cell.length_c   1.000
_cell.angle_alpha   90.00
_cell.angle_beta   90.00
_cell.angle_gamma   90.00
#
_symmetry.space_group_name_H-M   'P 1'
#
loop_
_entity.id
_entity.type
_entity.pdbx_description
1 polymer ?
#
loop_
_entity_poly.entity_id
_entity_poly.type
_entity_poly.pdbx_seq_one_letter_code
_entity_poly.pdbx_strand_id
1 'polypeptide(L)'
;MKIKMFVASLAVALMSAANAGVVVDVPVEIDFDEQFAAGNMLTARYSKNESEQIGCGMRTYAATPEGAPAFTFGFCQARISEEESVICYTFDNAELTQQIQSLADNSFVTFRWDENNDCTYIGSSTQSQYIMFSKDEKKARKKRDKDN
;
A
#
# COMPACT_ATOMS: atom_id res chain seq x y z
N MET A 1 21.01 31.36 34.92
CA MET A 1 21.11 31.49 33.44
C MET A 1 21.17 30.16 32.69
N LYS A 2 21.69 29.06 33.26
CA LYS A 2 21.87 27.77 32.55
C LYS A 2 20.57 27.01 32.19
N ILE A 3 19.50 27.15 32.97
CA ILE A 3 18.21 26.48 32.72
C ILE A 3 17.46 27.07 31.51
N LYS A 4 17.61 28.38 31.25
CA LYS A 4 16.94 29.05 30.13
C LYS A 4 17.50 28.64 28.76
N MET A 5 18.76 28.21 28.70
CA MET A 5 19.34 27.71 27.44
C MET A 5 18.85 26.31 27.08
N PHE A 6 18.53 25.46 28.06
CA PHE A 6 18.09 24.08 27.83
C PHE A 6 16.67 23.99 27.25
N VAL A 7 15.77 24.89 27.65
CA VAL A 7 14.39 24.94 27.15
C VAL A 7 14.33 25.39 25.68
N ALA A 8 15.23 26.27 25.27
CA ALA A 8 15.31 26.73 23.88
C ALA A 8 15.79 25.64 22.92
N SER A 9 16.65 24.71 23.38
CA SER A 9 17.15 23.60 22.54
C SER A 9 16.08 22.53 22.31
N LEU A 10 15.22 22.27 23.30
CA LEU A 10 14.15 21.27 23.21
C LEU A 10 13.02 21.70 22.25
N ALA A 11 12.75 23.00 22.16
CA ALA A 11 11.70 23.55 21.30
C ALA A 11 12.04 23.44 19.79
N VAL A 12 13.32 23.48 19.42
CA VAL A 12 13.75 23.36 18.01
C VAL A 12 13.66 21.91 17.51
N ALA A 13 13.85 20.92 18.39
CA ALA A 13 13.76 19.51 18.04
C ALA A 13 12.31 19.03 17.76
N LEU A 14 11.29 19.73 18.28
CA LEU A 14 9.88 19.36 18.14
C LEU A 14 9.23 19.89 16.85
N MET A 15 9.89 20.75 16.08
CA MET A 15 9.34 21.36 14.86
C MET A 15 9.62 20.56 13.58
N SER A 16 10.28 19.41 13.69
CA SER A 16 10.45 18.45 12.59
C SER A 16 9.17 17.62 12.37
N ALA A 17 8.01 18.27 12.26
CA ALA A 17 6.84 17.64 11.66
C ALA A 17 7.12 17.46 10.16
N ALA A 18 7.84 16.39 9.84
CA ALA A 18 8.08 15.98 8.48
C ALA A 18 6.73 15.62 7.87
N ASN A 19 6.20 16.48 6.98
CA ASN A 19 5.11 16.16 6.06
C ASN A 19 5.53 15.12 4.99
N ALA A 20 6.49 14.26 5.31
CA ALA A 20 6.93 13.15 4.48
C ALA A 20 5.93 12.01 4.67
N GLY A 21 4.76 12.11 4.03
CA GLY A 21 3.74 11.07 4.17
C GLY A 21 2.32 11.46 3.79
N VAL A 22 2.08 12.64 3.22
CA VAL A 22 0.78 12.91 2.62
C VAL A 22 0.63 11.97 1.44
N VAL A 23 -0.21 10.95 1.61
CA VAL A 23 -0.59 10.00 0.56
C VAL A 23 -1.91 10.41 -0.04
N VAL A 24 -2.12 10.02 -1.29
CA VAL A 24 -3.46 10.11 -1.88
C VAL A 24 -4.31 9.05 -1.21
N ASP A 25 -5.39 9.51 -0.58
CA ASP A 25 -6.42 8.65 -0.01
C ASP A 25 -7.17 7.97 -1.16
N VAL A 26 -6.91 6.67 -1.33
CA VAL A 26 -7.57 5.83 -2.33
C VAL A 26 -8.14 4.60 -1.62
N PRO A 27 -9.43 4.60 -1.29
CA PRO A 27 -10.06 3.51 -0.57
C PRO A 27 -10.05 2.21 -1.40
N VAL A 28 -10.29 1.10 -0.74
CA VAL A 28 -10.47 -0.19 -1.39
C VAL A 28 -11.80 -0.20 -2.16
N GLU A 29 -11.74 -0.63 -3.41
CA GLU A 29 -12.87 -0.83 -4.30
C GLU A 29 -12.85 -2.28 -4.79
N ILE A 30 -14.03 -2.92 -4.83
CA ILE A 30 -14.23 -4.26 -5.36
C ILE A 30 -15.39 -4.18 -6.35
N ASP A 31 -15.11 -4.48 -7.61
CA ASP A 31 -16.09 -4.59 -8.69
C ASP A 31 -16.24 -6.08 -9.05
N PHE A 32 -17.36 -6.68 -8.64
CA PHE A 32 -17.65 -8.08 -8.91
C PHE A 32 -18.13 -8.32 -10.34
N ASP A 33 -18.64 -7.30 -11.03
CA ASP A 33 -19.09 -7.42 -12.41
C ASP A 33 -17.88 -7.46 -13.38
N GLU A 34 -16.85 -6.67 -13.10
CA GLU A 34 -15.59 -6.62 -13.86
C GLU A 34 -14.48 -7.54 -13.31
N GLN A 35 -14.77 -8.26 -12.23
CA GLN A 35 -13.83 -9.11 -11.49
C GLN A 35 -12.53 -8.38 -11.17
N PHE A 36 -12.65 -7.20 -10.59
CA PHE A 36 -11.56 -6.27 -10.35
C PHE A 36 -11.56 -5.75 -8.91
N ALA A 37 -10.36 -5.58 -8.34
CA ALA A 37 -10.20 -4.89 -7.07
C ALA A 37 -8.98 -3.97 -7.11
N ALA A 38 -9.09 -2.84 -6.43
CA ALA A 38 -8.05 -1.83 -6.35
C ALA A 38 -8.06 -1.10 -5.02
N GLY A 39 -6.91 -0.55 -4.63
CA GLY A 39 -6.82 0.24 -3.41
C GLY A 39 -5.39 0.52 -2.98
N ASN A 40 -5.23 1.54 -2.14
CA ASN A 40 -3.94 1.83 -1.54
C ASN A 40 -3.81 1.11 -0.19
N MET A 41 -2.75 0.30 -0.03
CA MET A 41 -2.51 -0.47 1.20
C MET A 41 -2.38 0.42 2.44
N LEU A 42 -1.80 1.62 2.29
CA LEU A 42 -1.65 2.58 3.39
C LEU A 42 -2.99 3.24 3.75
N THR A 43 -3.83 3.52 2.75
CA THR A 43 -5.20 4.03 2.97
C THR A 43 -6.02 2.99 3.74
N ALA A 44 -6.05 1.75 3.25
CA ALA A 44 -6.76 0.65 3.92
C ALA A 44 -6.27 0.46 5.38
N ARG A 45 -4.95 0.47 5.59
CA ARG A 45 -4.33 0.31 6.93
C ARG A 45 -4.77 1.38 7.94
N TYR A 46 -5.03 2.60 7.49
CA TYR A 46 -5.47 3.71 8.34
C TYR A 46 -6.94 4.07 8.14
N SER A 47 -7.71 3.18 7.50
CA SER A 47 -9.13 3.39 7.28
C SER A 47 -9.89 3.41 8.61
N LYS A 48 -11.01 4.13 8.61
CA LYS A 48 -12.00 4.06 9.69
C LYS A 48 -12.91 2.84 9.54
N ASN A 49 -12.93 2.21 8.37
CA ASN A 49 -13.63 0.96 8.14
C ASN A 49 -12.74 -0.19 8.63
N GLU A 50 -13.14 -0.84 9.73
CA GLU A 50 -12.38 -1.93 10.35
C GLU A 50 -12.29 -3.20 9.48
N SER A 51 -13.17 -3.33 8.49
CA SER A 51 -13.16 -4.44 7.53
C SER A 51 -12.34 -4.15 6.27
N GLU A 52 -11.90 -2.90 6.07
CA GLU A 52 -11.20 -2.50 4.86
C GLU A 52 -9.78 -3.06 4.81
N GLN A 53 -9.48 -3.86 3.79
CA GLN A 53 -8.15 -4.41 3.56
C GLN A 53 -7.92 -4.66 2.07
N ILE A 54 -6.68 -4.51 1.64
CA ILE A 54 -6.22 -4.95 0.33
C ILE A 54 -4.74 -5.35 0.41
N GLY A 55 -4.36 -6.38 -0.33
CA GLY A 55 -2.96 -6.77 -0.48
C GLY A 55 -2.79 -8.13 -1.12
N CYS A 56 -1.54 -8.48 -1.43
CA CYS A 56 -1.19 -9.81 -1.91
C CYS A 56 -0.09 -10.43 -1.04
N GLY A 57 -0.06 -11.76 -1.03
CA GLY A 57 0.95 -12.54 -0.34
C GLY A 57 1.43 -13.68 -1.20
N MET A 58 2.63 -14.17 -0.88
CA MET A 58 3.21 -15.35 -1.49
C MET A 58 3.75 -16.28 -0.42
N ARG A 59 3.70 -17.59 -0.68
CA ARG A 59 4.45 -18.59 0.06
C ARG A 59 5.16 -19.51 -0.93
N THR A 60 6.37 -19.90 -0.56
CA THR A 60 7.17 -20.88 -1.29
C THR A 60 7.39 -22.08 -0.39
N TYR A 61 7.09 -23.26 -0.91
CA TYR A 61 7.33 -24.53 -0.24
C TYR A 61 8.54 -25.19 -0.88
N ALA A 62 9.51 -25.60 -0.06
CA ALA A 62 10.64 -26.39 -0.52
C ALA A 62 10.21 -27.82 -0.82
N ALA A 63 10.96 -28.51 -1.70
CA ALA A 63 10.77 -29.93 -1.92
C ALA A 63 11.05 -30.72 -0.64
N THR A 64 10.28 -31.78 -0.39
CA THR A 64 10.47 -32.62 0.80
C THR A 64 11.32 -33.86 0.50
N PRO A 65 12.04 -34.42 1.49
CA PRO A 65 12.78 -35.68 1.32
C PRO A 65 11.90 -36.86 0.86
N GLU A 66 10.61 -36.83 1.18
CA GLU A 66 9.61 -37.84 0.82
C GLU A 66 9.10 -37.70 -0.62
N GLY A 67 9.61 -36.74 -1.39
CA GLY A 67 9.37 -36.60 -2.82
C GLY A 67 8.31 -35.58 -3.24
N ALA A 68 7.77 -34.78 -2.31
CA ALA A 68 6.90 -33.67 -2.70
C ALA A 68 7.71 -32.58 -3.43
N PRO A 69 7.27 -32.12 -4.62
CA PRO A 69 7.99 -31.09 -5.37
C PRO A 69 7.90 -29.74 -4.65
N ALA A 70 8.89 -28.87 -4.91
CA ALA A 70 8.79 -27.47 -4.54
C ALA A 70 7.69 -26.78 -5.36
N PHE A 71 6.95 -25.87 -4.74
CA PHE A 71 5.95 -25.06 -5.44
C PHE A 71 5.81 -23.69 -4.80
N THR A 72 5.33 -22.72 -5.57
CA THR A 72 5.03 -21.38 -5.07
C THR A 72 3.56 -21.10 -5.29
N PHE A 73 2.90 -20.58 -4.24
CA PHE A 73 1.55 -20.04 -4.37
C PHE A 73 1.53 -18.57 -3.99
N GLY A 74 0.80 -17.79 -4.78
CA GLY A 74 0.45 -16.41 -4.52
C GLY A 74 -1.04 -16.28 -4.26
N PHE A 75 -1.43 -15.23 -3.54
CA PHE A 75 -2.82 -14.85 -3.36
C PHE A 75 -2.94 -13.33 -3.29
N CYS A 76 -4.04 -12.78 -3.79
CA CYS A 76 -4.43 -11.39 -3.58
C CYS A 76 -5.80 -11.35 -2.94
N GLN A 77 -6.02 -10.45 -1.99
CA GLN A 77 -7.28 -10.30 -1.29
C GLN A 77 -7.68 -8.83 -1.19
N ALA A 78 -8.98 -8.59 -1.25
CA ALA A 78 -9.59 -7.30 -0.95
C ALA A 78 -10.86 -7.53 -0.12
N ARG A 79 -11.16 -6.60 0.78
CA ARG A 79 -12.40 -6.61 1.58
C ARG A 79 -12.82 -5.19 1.91
N ILE A 80 -14.13 -4.97 1.88
CA ILE A 80 -14.80 -3.74 2.32
C ILE A 80 -15.79 -4.04 3.45
N SER A 81 -16.42 -5.21 3.46
CA SER A 81 -17.33 -5.69 4.53
C SER A 81 -17.24 -7.23 4.69
N GLU A 82 -18.06 -7.84 5.55
CA GLU A 82 -18.11 -9.31 5.62
C GLU A 82 -18.67 -9.92 4.33
N GLU A 83 -19.61 -9.23 3.68
CA GLU A 83 -20.26 -9.66 2.44
C GLU A 83 -19.47 -9.28 1.18
N GLU A 84 -18.67 -8.21 1.25
CA GLU A 84 -17.86 -7.70 0.15
C GLU A 84 -16.39 -8.04 0.38
N SER A 85 -16.02 -9.28 0.05
CA SER A 85 -14.67 -9.81 0.15
C SER A 85 -14.35 -10.68 -1.06
N VAL A 86 -13.12 -10.58 -1.56
CA VAL A 86 -12.61 -11.44 -2.62
C VAL A 86 -11.20 -11.89 -2.29
N ILE A 87 -10.88 -13.12 -2.71
CA ILE A 87 -9.51 -13.65 -2.73
C ILE A 87 -9.32 -14.38 -4.06
N CYS A 88 -8.21 -14.11 -4.73
CA CYS A 88 -7.78 -14.89 -5.88
C CYS A 88 -6.45 -15.58 -5.59
N TYR A 89 -6.18 -16.68 -6.30
CA TYR A 89 -4.97 -17.48 -6.13
C TYR A 89 -4.20 -17.61 -7.43
N THR A 90 -2.89 -17.84 -7.32
CA THR A 90 -2.07 -18.22 -8.46
C THR A 90 -1.03 -19.25 -8.03
N PHE A 91 -0.86 -20.30 -8.82
CA PHE A 91 0.06 -21.40 -8.53
C PHE A 91 1.09 -21.52 -9.64
N ASP A 92 2.37 -21.52 -9.27
CA ASP A 92 3.51 -21.70 -10.17
C ASP A 92 3.52 -20.77 -11.42
N ASN A 93 2.81 -19.64 -11.37
CA ASN A 93 2.86 -18.60 -12.39
C ASN A 93 3.97 -17.60 -12.05
N ALA A 94 5.12 -17.74 -12.72
CA ALA A 94 6.31 -16.91 -12.46
C ALA A 94 6.07 -15.40 -12.64
N GLU A 95 5.24 -15.00 -13.61
CA GLU A 95 5.00 -13.58 -13.90
C GLU A 95 4.16 -12.92 -12.79
N LEU A 96 3.06 -13.55 -12.41
CA LEU A 96 2.18 -13.03 -11.35
C LEU A 96 2.86 -13.09 -9.98
N THR A 97 3.60 -14.15 -9.70
CA THR A 97 4.36 -14.28 -8.45
C THR A 97 5.45 -13.18 -8.36
N GLN A 98 6.16 -12.87 -9.45
CA GLN A 98 7.12 -11.76 -9.45
C GLN A 98 6.45 -10.40 -9.15
N GLN A 99 5.25 -10.15 -9.68
CA GLN A 99 4.49 -8.94 -9.34
C GLN A 99 4.15 -8.86 -7.85
N ILE A 100 3.73 -9.96 -7.24
CA ILE A 100 3.47 -10.02 -5.79
C ILE A 100 4.75 -9.69 -4.99
N GLN A 101 5.91 -10.21 -5.40
CA GLN A 101 7.19 -9.91 -4.73
C GLN A 101 7.61 -8.44 -4.83
N SER A 102 7.16 -7.73 -5.86
CA SER A 102 7.47 -6.31 -6.07
C SER A 102 6.68 -5.36 -5.15
N LEU A 103 5.69 -5.87 -4.41
CA LEU A 103 4.85 -5.07 -3.54
C LEU A 103 5.64 -4.49 -2.36
N ALA A 104 5.41 -3.21 -2.11
CA ALA A 104 5.86 -2.50 -0.92
C ALA A 104 4.68 -2.25 0.02
N ASP A 105 4.97 -1.93 1.29
CA ASP A 105 3.95 -1.69 2.32
C ASP A 105 2.95 -0.56 1.99
N ASN A 106 3.32 0.33 1.08
CA ASN A 106 2.53 1.49 0.64
C ASN A 106 2.07 1.39 -0.82
N SER A 107 2.18 0.21 -1.43
CA SER A 107 1.76 0.02 -2.82
C SER A 107 0.27 0.32 -2.99
N PHE A 108 -0.05 0.96 -4.11
CA PHE A 108 -1.38 0.85 -4.70
C PHE A 108 -1.45 -0.49 -5.43
N VAL A 109 -2.40 -1.33 -5.02
CA VAL A 109 -2.56 -2.70 -5.52
C VAL A 109 -3.78 -2.73 -6.43
N THR A 110 -3.64 -3.44 -7.55
CA THR A 110 -4.75 -3.80 -8.43
C THR A 110 -4.68 -5.28 -8.75
N PHE A 111 -5.81 -5.97 -8.77
CA PHE A 111 -5.85 -7.35 -9.26
C PHE A 111 -7.17 -7.68 -9.92
N ARG A 112 -7.14 -8.71 -10.77
CA ARG A 112 -8.34 -9.31 -11.38
C ARG A 112 -8.34 -10.81 -11.16
N TRP A 113 -9.53 -11.39 -11.21
CA TRP A 113 -9.74 -12.83 -11.11
C TRP A 113 -10.65 -13.33 -12.22
N ASP A 114 -10.66 -14.65 -12.42
CA ASP A 114 -11.64 -15.32 -13.28
C ASP A 114 -12.76 -15.98 -12.47
N GLU A 115 -13.67 -16.69 -13.14
CA GLU A 115 -14.81 -17.38 -12.52
C GLU A 115 -14.39 -18.44 -11.47
N ASN A 116 -13.15 -18.94 -11.51
CA ASN A 116 -12.62 -19.91 -10.56
C ASN A 116 -11.88 -19.25 -9.38
N ASN A 117 -11.81 -17.92 -9.36
CA ASN A 117 -10.96 -17.13 -8.47
C ASN A 117 -9.45 -17.37 -8.70
N ASP A 118 -9.05 -17.70 -9.92
CA ASP A 118 -7.64 -17.66 -10.30
C ASP A 118 -7.27 -16.21 -10.65
N CYS A 119 -6.14 -15.72 -10.13
CA CYS A 119 -5.66 -14.38 -10.44
C CYS A 119 -5.24 -14.32 -11.91
N THR A 120 -5.83 -13.41 -12.68
CA THR A 120 -5.53 -13.20 -14.10
C THR A 120 -4.64 -11.98 -14.33
N TYR A 121 -4.64 -11.05 -13.38
CA TYR A 121 -3.85 -9.82 -13.43
C TYR A 121 -3.48 -9.39 -12.02
N ILE A 122 -2.23 -8.97 -11.82
CA ILE A 122 -1.74 -8.34 -10.59
C ILE A 122 -0.90 -7.15 -11.01
N GLY A 123 -1.25 -5.98 -10.50
CA GLY A 123 -0.56 -4.72 -10.71
C GLY A 123 -0.19 -4.06 -9.40
N SER A 124 0.92 -3.33 -9.41
CA SER A 124 1.28 -2.47 -8.30
C SER A 124 1.82 -1.13 -8.78
N SER A 125 1.61 -0.09 -7.99
CA SER A 125 2.16 1.24 -8.25
C SER A 125 2.64 1.87 -6.96
N THR A 126 3.89 2.35 -6.98
CA THR A 126 4.53 3.15 -5.93
C THR A 126 4.82 4.58 -6.40
N GLN A 127 4.19 4.99 -7.50
CA GLN A 127 4.42 6.30 -8.13
C GLN A 127 4.05 7.45 -7.19
N SER A 128 4.90 8.47 -7.15
CA SER A 128 4.61 9.71 -6.43
C SER A 128 3.52 10.51 -7.14
N GLN A 129 2.46 10.86 -6.43
CA GLN A 129 1.40 11.73 -6.94
C GLN A 129 1.65 13.19 -6.55
N TYR A 130 1.27 14.13 -7.42
CA TYR A 130 1.38 15.55 -7.12
C TYR A 130 0.29 15.98 -6.11
N ILE A 131 0.71 16.62 -5.03
CA ILE A 131 -0.20 17.09 -3.98
C ILE A 131 -0.53 18.56 -4.24
N MET A 132 -1.81 18.86 -4.45
CA MET A 132 -2.26 20.26 -4.51
C MET A 132 -2.20 20.88 -3.12
N PHE A 133 -1.18 21.69 -2.89
CA PHE A 133 -1.05 22.49 -1.69
C PHE A 133 -2.15 23.54 -1.56
N SER A 134 -2.61 23.75 -0.32
CA SER A 134 -3.46 24.89 0.05
C SER A 134 -2.76 26.23 -0.26
N LYS A 135 -3.52 27.33 -0.27
CA LYS A 135 -2.93 28.67 -0.51
C LYS A 135 -1.82 29.02 0.48
N ASP A 136 -1.97 28.59 1.73
CA ASP A 136 -1.01 28.88 2.80
C ASP A 136 0.27 28.05 2.67
N GLU A 137 0.14 26.78 2.30
CA GLU A 137 1.29 25.91 1.99
C GLU A 137 2.03 26.37 0.73
N LYS A 138 1.32 26.86 -0.29
CA LYS A 138 1.91 27.47 -1.49
C LYS A 138 2.75 28.70 -1.13
N LYS A 139 2.26 29.57 -0.23
CA LYS A 139 3.03 30.73 0.26
C LYS A 139 4.27 30.29 1.05
N ALA A 140 4.14 29.29 1.92
CA ALA A 140 5.25 28.78 2.72
C ALA A 140 6.36 28.13 1.87
N ARG A 141 5.99 27.41 0.80
CA ARG A 141 6.96 26.89 -0.19
C ARG A 141 7.67 28.01 -0.94
N LYS A 142 6.92 28.98 -1.48
CA LYS A 142 7.48 30.12 -2.23
C LYS A 142 8.44 30.98 -1.41
N LYS A 143 8.28 31.00 -0.08
CA LYS A 143 9.22 31.64 0.85
C LYS A 143 10.52 30.83 0.98
N ARG A 144 10.43 29.51 1.20
CA ARG A 144 11.59 28.61 1.25
C ARG A 144 12.42 28.63 -0.03
N ASP A 145 11.77 28.64 -1.20
CA ASP A 145 12.46 28.66 -2.49
C ASP A 145 13.18 30.00 -2.79
N LYS A 146 12.86 31.06 -2.04
CA LYS A 146 13.56 32.36 -2.11
C LYS A 146 14.75 32.46 -1.17
N ASP A 147 14.79 31.61 -0.15
CA ASP A 147 15.80 31.64 0.91
C ASP A 147 16.93 30.62 0.64
N ASN A 148 16.82 29.80 -0.42
CA ASN A 148 17.84 28.91 -0.98
C ASN A 148 18.41 29.50 -2.29
#